data_AF-A4AUT0-F1
#
_entry.id   AF-A4AUT0-F1
#
_cell.length_a   1.000
_cell.length_b   1.000
_cell.length_c   1.000
_cell.angle_alpha   90.00
_cell.angle_beta   90.00
_cell.angle_gamma   90.00
#
_symmetry.space_group_name_H-M   'P 1'
#
loop_
_entity.id
_entity.type
_entity.pdbx_description
1 polymer ?
#
loop_
_entity_poly.entity_id
_entity_poly.type
_entity_poly.pdbx_seq_one_letter_code
_entity_poly.pdbx_strand_id
1 'polypeptide(L)'
;MTFITKDKGFEENVLFQMLQENYGVENIEVEKSILNFLHKKGFNFNFITSELLLQKIKKERILKDLTKDIGALLSYVSGRYSSNCYEKKVEKSEIEKVEVIEYYTYKDSEDDKYKFIAHLKVFPNVVYEVDEEGYNESLETNKTKTYLRNLETYDSEKRPYFKEPILFMYGGLVNIERETIRSIRFIDFLPWMYI
;
A
#
# COMPACT_ATOMS: atom_id res chain seq x y z
N MET A 1 12.78 -25.64 10.28
CA MET A 1 12.52 -24.34 10.94
C MET A 1 12.73 -23.27 9.90
N THR A 2 11.76 -22.37 9.68
CA THR A 2 11.89 -21.31 8.66
C THR A 2 12.03 -19.96 9.34
N PHE A 3 13.12 -19.25 9.03
CA PHE A 3 13.35 -17.89 9.47
C PHE A 3 12.98 -16.94 8.36
N ILE A 4 12.19 -15.92 8.68
CA ILE A 4 11.81 -14.88 7.73
C ILE A 4 12.55 -13.62 8.12
N THR A 5 13.49 -13.18 7.28
CA THR A 5 14.31 -12.00 7.56
C THR A 5 14.68 -11.27 6.28
N LYS A 6 14.86 -9.95 6.37
CA LYS A 6 15.41 -9.10 5.31
C LYS A 6 16.91 -8.84 5.48
N ASP A 7 17.50 -9.39 6.54
CA ASP A 7 18.92 -9.24 6.84
C ASP A 7 19.75 -10.17 5.93
N LYS A 8 20.51 -9.55 5.03
CA LYS A 8 21.41 -10.24 4.09
C LYS A 8 22.47 -11.09 4.81
N GLY A 9 22.77 -10.77 6.07
CA GLY A 9 23.64 -11.55 6.94
C GLY A 9 23.15 -12.98 7.22
N PHE A 10 21.88 -13.31 6.92
CA PHE A 10 21.36 -14.68 7.00
C PHE A 10 21.13 -15.32 5.63
N GLU A 11 21.13 -14.53 4.55
CA GLU A 11 20.89 -15.04 3.18
C GLU A 11 22.17 -15.52 2.49
N GLU A 12 23.27 -14.77 2.61
CA GLU A 12 24.50 -14.97 1.81
C GLU A 12 25.76 -15.08 2.67
N ASN A 13 25.61 -15.06 3.99
CA ASN A 13 26.76 -15.05 4.89
C ASN A 13 27.36 -16.44 5.02
N VAL A 14 28.55 -16.60 4.43
CA VAL A 14 29.37 -17.80 4.54
C VAL A 14 29.57 -18.20 5.99
N LEU A 15 29.67 -17.25 6.93
CA LEU A 15 29.77 -17.55 8.36
C LEU A 15 28.51 -18.26 8.89
N PHE A 16 27.32 -17.84 8.47
CA PHE A 16 26.07 -18.47 8.91
C PHE A 16 25.95 -19.90 8.37
N GLN A 17 26.30 -20.12 7.10
CA GLN A 17 26.35 -21.45 6.49
C GLN A 17 27.41 -22.34 7.15
N MET A 18 28.62 -21.81 7.39
CA MET A 18 29.68 -22.51 8.12
C MET A 18 29.27 -22.86 9.56
N LEU A 19 28.55 -21.97 10.26
CA LEU A 19 28.05 -22.26 11.60
C LEU A 19 26.98 -23.36 11.56
N GLN A 20 26.07 -23.34 10.57
CA GLN A 20 25.09 -24.42 10.38
C GLN A 20 25.78 -25.77 10.19
N GLU A 21 26.80 -25.83 9.32
CA GLU A 21 27.60 -27.04 9.09
C GLU A 21 28.35 -27.47 10.35
N ASN A 22 29.07 -26.56 11.01
CA ASN A 22 29.90 -26.86 12.18
C ASN A 22 29.10 -27.37 13.39
N TYR A 23 27.85 -26.90 13.55
CA TYR A 23 26.98 -27.31 14.65
C TYR A 23 25.97 -28.39 14.24
N GLY A 24 26.05 -28.93 13.02
CA GLY A 24 25.15 -29.98 12.53
C GLY A 24 23.68 -29.56 12.51
N VAL A 25 23.42 -28.27 12.31
CA VAL A 25 22.06 -27.71 12.32
C VAL A 25 21.43 -27.91 10.94
N GLU A 26 20.74 -29.03 10.79
CA GLU A 26 20.01 -29.37 9.59
C GLU A 26 18.56 -28.80 9.65
N ASN A 27 17.99 -28.46 8.49
CA ASN A 27 16.60 -27.98 8.33
C ASN A 27 16.31 -26.52 8.70
N ILE A 28 17.27 -25.60 8.54
CA ILE A 28 16.99 -24.16 8.57
C ILE A 28 16.76 -23.64 7.13
N GLU A 29 15.55 -23.16 6.84
CA GLU A 29 15.26 -22.41 5.63
C GLU A 29 15.21 -20.92 5.97
N VAL A 30 15.87 -20.07 5.16
CA VAL A 30 15.80 -18.61 5.31
C VAL A 30 15.01 -18.04 4.14
N GLU A 31 13.92 -17.34 4.44
CA GLU A 31 13.04 -16.71 3.45
C GLU A 31 13.09 -15.19 3.58
N LYS A 32 13.11 -14.51 2.43
CA LYS A 32 13.27 -13.04 2.37
C LYS A 32 12.04 -12.26 2.85
N SER A 33 10.89 -12.92 2.89
CA SER A 33 9.61 -12.31 3.26
C SER A 33 8.56 -13.38 3.58
N ILE A 34 7.52 -12.97 4.31
CA ILE A 34 6.31 -13.79 4.54
C ILE A 34 5.69 -14.17 3.20
N LEU A 35 5.73 -13.28 2.21
CA LEU A 35 5.20 -13.57 0.87
C LEU A 35 5.95 -14.73 0.20
N ASN A 36 7.29 -14.72 0.21
CA ASN A 36 8.09 -15.79 -0.36
C ASN A 36 7.81 -17.13 0.33
N PHE A 37 7.72 -17.10 1.67
CA PHE A 37 7.33 -18.25 2.46
C PHE A 37 5.94 -18.77 2.04
N LEU A 38 4.93 -17.91 1.97
CA LEU A 38 3.56 -18.29 1.61
C LEU A 38 3.45 -18.73 0.15
N HIS A 39 4.24 -18.19 -0.76
CA HIS A 39 4.26 -18.63 -2.15
C HIS A 39 4.83 -20.05 -2.29
N LYS A 40 5.84 -20.41 -1.50
CA LYS A 40 6.50 -21.73 -1.53
C LYS A 40 5.79 -22.79 -0.68
N LYS A 41 5.28 -22.39 0.48
CA LYS A 41 4.78 -23.31 1.53
C LYS A 41 3.33 -23.03 1.94
N GLY A 42 2.77 -21.89 1.52
CA GLY A 42 1.39 -21.50 1.82
C GLY A 42 0.38 -22.09 0.82
N PHE A 43 -0.88 -21.76 1.04
CA PHE A 43 -1.94 -22.09 0.08
C PHE A 43 -1.78 -21.21 -1.14
N ASN A 44 -1.55 -21.81 -2.30
CA ASN A 44 -1.49 -21.11 -3.58
C ASN A 44 -2.60 -21.63 -4.50
N PHE A 45 -3.43 -20.72 -5.01
CA PHE A 45 -4.44 -21.00 -6.00
C PHE A 45 -4.02 -20.37 -7.33
N ASN A 46 -3.65 -21.20 -8.31
CA ASN A 46 -3.12 -20.74 -9.61
C ASN A 46 -4.06 -19.76 -10.36
N PHE A 47 -5.36 -19.79 -10.07
CA PHE A 47 -6.34 -18.88 -10.67
C PHE A 47 -6.40 -17.49 -10.02
N ILE A 48 -5.84 -17.32 -8.82
CA ILE A 48 -5.71 -16.02 -8.18
C ILE A 48 -4.51 -15.33 -8.79
N THR A 49 -4.75 -14.45 -9.76
CA THR A 49 -3.71 -13.69 -10.46
C THR A 49 -3.89 -12.18 -10.28
N SER A 50 -2.85 -11.41 -10.61
CA SER A 50 -2.92 -9.95 -10.64
C SER A 50 -4.04 -9.45 -11.57
N GLU A 51 -4.25 -10.10 -12.71
CA GLU A 51 -5.31 -9.77 -13.66
C GLU A 51 -6.70 -9.99 -13.05
N LEU A 52 -6.91 -11.13 -12.39
CA LEU A 52 -8.19 -11.41 -11.71
C LEU A 52 -8.44 -10.38 -10.59
N LEU A 53 -7.40 -10.03 -9.82
CA LEU A 53 -7.49 -9.01 -8.78
C LEU A 53 -7.88 -7.65 -9.35
N LEU A 54 -7.26 -7.20 -10.45
CA LEU A 54 -7.59 -5.94 -11.11
C LEU A 54 -9.00 -5.95 -11.73
N GLN A 55 -9.48 -7.09 -12.23
CA GLN A 55 -10.84 -7.24 -12.72
C GLN A 55 -11.89 -7.11 -11.59
N LYS A 56 -11.53 -7.60 -10.40
CA LYS A 56 -12.44 -7.69 -9.24
C LYS A 56 -12.40 -6.42 -8.38
N ILE A 57 -11.22 -5.83 -8.16
CA ILE A 57 -11.00 -4.60 -7.38
C ILE A 57 -10.92 -3.41 -8.34
N LYS A 58 -12.10 -2.95 -8.79
CA LYS A 58 -12.19 -1.89 -9.79
C LYS A 58 -11.85 -0.51 -9.22
N LYS A 59 -11.40 0.40 -10.09
CA LYS A 59 -11.06 1.79 -9.75
C LYS A 59 -12.19 2.54 -9.04
N GLU A 60 -13.44 2.32 -9.44
CA GLU A 60 -14.61 2.98 -8.84
C GLU A 60 -14.79 2.56 -7.38
N ARG A 61 -14.47 1.30 -7.06
CA ARG A 61 -14.49 0.81 -5.69
C ARG A 61 -13.37 1.43 -4.87
N ILE A 62 -12.15 1.48 -5.41
CA ILE A 62 -11.00 2.11 -4.77
C ILE A 62 -11.29 3.58 -4.46
N LEU A 63 -11.86 4.31 -5.43
CA LEU A 63 -12.27 5.71 -5.23
C LEU A 63 -13.35 5.84 -4.14
N LYS A 64 -14.34 4.94 -4.11
CA LYS A 64 -15.36 4.91 -3.06
C LYS A 64 -14.77 4.63 -1.67
N ASP A 65 -13.75 3.78 -1.58
CA ASP A 65 -13.08 3.49 -0.32
C ASP A 65 -12.18 4.66 0.10
N LEU A 66 -11.47 5.30 -0.84
CA LEU A 66 -10.66 6.49 -0.59
C LEU A 66 -11.49 7.68 -0.11
N THR A 67 -12.66 7.91 -0.72
CA THR A 67 -13.54 9.07 -0.40
C THR A 67 -14.04 9.11 1.04
N LYS A 68 -13.98 8.00 1.77
CA LYS A 68 -14.34 7.95 3.20
C LYS A 68 -13.39 8.79 4.06
N ASP A 69 -12.11 8.83 3.69
CA ASP A 69 -11.05 9.51 4.44
C ASP A 69 -10.17 10.39 3.53
N ILE A 70 -10.72 10.86 2.40
CA ILE A 70 -9.96 11.60 1.38
C ILE A 70 -9.36 12.91 1.92
N GLY A 71 -10.03 13.55 2.88
CA GLY A 71 -9.50 14.74 3.55
C GLY A 71 -8.21 14.49 4.31
N ALA A 72 -7.96 13.26 4.77
CA ALA A 72 -6.69 12.90 5.41
C ALA A 72 -5.49 13.06 4.47
N LEU A 73 -5.70 12.96 3.15
CA LEU A 73 -4.65 13.17 2.16
C LEU A 73 -4.14 14.62 2.16
N LEU A 74 -4.94 15.58 2.61
CA LEU A 74 -4.55 16.98 2.69
C LEU A 74 -3.34 17.18 3.62
N SER A 75 -3.25 16.41 4.72
CA SER A 75 -2.08 16.42 5.62
C SER A 75 -0.78 16.01 4.93
N TYR A 76 -0.87 15.35 3.76
CA TYR A 76 0.25 14.93 2.94
C TYR A 76 0.60 15.94 1.84
N VAL A 77 -0.16 17.03 1.70
CA VAL A 77 0.03 18.07 0.69
C VAL A 77 0.99 19.17 1.16
N SER A 78 0.92 19.59 2.43
CA SER A 78 1.80 20.63 2.99
C SER A 78 1.89 20.56 4.51
N GLY A 79 2.97 21.12 5.08
CA GLY A 79 3.16 21.23 6.53
C GLY A 79 2.05 22.03 7.24
N ARG A 80 1.38 22.95 6.54
CA ARG A 80 0.22 23.70 7.05
C ARG A 80 -0.92 22.75 7.41
N TYR A 81 -1.20 21.79 6.54
CA TYR A 81 -2.30 20.82 6.70
C TYR A 81 -1.95 19.67 7.64
N SER A 82 -0.67 19.36 7.84
CA SER A 82 -0.26 18.40 8.86
C SER A 82 -0.33 18.99 10.26
N SER A 83 -0.06 20.29 10.40
CA SER A 83 0.05 20.97 11.70
C SER A 83 -1.30 21.49 12.21
N ASN A 84 -2.23 21.78 11.30
CA ASN A 84 -3.55 22.31 11.60
C ASN A 84 -4.60 21.45 10.90
N CYS A 85 -5.65 21.05 11.62
CA CYS A 85 -6.77 20.29 11.07
C CYS A 85 -7.65 21.18 10.19
N TYR A 86 -7.16 21.52 9.00
CA TYR A 86 -7.95 22.20 7.98
C TYR A 86 -8.80 21.18 7.23
N GLU A 87 -10.09 21.44 7.12
CA GLU A 87 -10.97 20.74 6.19
C GLU A 87 -11.11 21.58 4.92
N LYS A 88 -10.86 20.96 3.76
CA LYS A 88 -11.05 21.58 2.44
C LYS A 88 -11.97 20.70 1.61
N LYS A 89 -12.85 21.34 0.84
CA LYS A 89 -13.71 20.63 -0.11
C LYS A 89 -12.88 20.03 -1.23
N VAL A 90 -13.20 18.80 -1.63
CA VAL A 90 -12.62 18.15 -2.82
C VAL A 90 -13.36 18.64 -4.08
N GLU A 91 -12.62 19.22 -5.03
CA GLU A 91 -13.14 19.64 -6.34
C GLU A 91 -13.06 18.49 -7.37
N LYS A 92 -11.98 17.72 -7.32
CA LYS A 92 -11.74 16.60 -8.24
C LYS A 92 -11.12 15.43 -7.50
N SER A 93 -11.58 14.22 -7.79
CA SER A 93 -10.95 12.98 -7.33
C SER A 93 -11.08 11.88 -8.38
N GLU A 94 -9.97 11.31 -8.82
CA GLU A 94 -9.94 10.17 -9.75
C GLU A 94 -8.80 9.20 -9.42
N ILE A 95 -8.89 7.98 -9.95
CA ILE A 95 -7.83 6.97 -9.86
C ILE A 95 -7.21 6.78 -11.25
N GLU A 96 -6.00 7.30 -11.43
CA GLU A 96 -5.30 7.29 -12.71
C GLU A 96 -4.79 5.88 -13.04
N LYS A 97 -4.18 5.21 -12.08
CA LYS A 97 -3.55 3.89 -12.26
C LYS A 97 -3.67 3.02 -11.00
N VAL A 98 -3.71 1.71 -11.21
CA VAL A 98 -3.68 0.69 -10.14
C VAL A 98 -2.73 -0.42 -10.55
N GLU A 99 -1.83 -0.81 -9.65
CA GLU A 99 -0.89 -1.91 -9.85
C GLU A 99 -1.03 -2.89 -8.69
N VAL A 100 -1.05 -4.20 -8.96
CA VAL A 100 -0.95 -5.21 -7.91
C VAL A 100 0.52 -5.40 -7.58
N ILE A 101 0.92 -5.08 -6.35
CA ILE A 101 2.31 -5.20 -5.90
C ILE A 101 2.58 -6.59 -5.34
N GLU A 102 1.66 -7.06 -4.50
CA GLU A 102 1.75 -8.38 -3.88
C GLU A 102 0.36 -8.91 -3.55
N TYR A 103 0.23 -10.23 -3.52
CA TYR A 103 -0.95 -10.91 -3.04
C TYR A 103 -0.60 -12.30 -2.57
N TYR A 104 -1.39 -12.84 -1.65
CA TYR A 104 -1.24 -14.21 -1.17
C TYR A 104 -2.60 -14.75 -0.72
N THR A 105 -2.69 -16.06 -0.65
CA THR A 105 -3.86 -16.78 -0.16
C THR A 105 -3.56 -17.57 1.09
N TYR A 106 -4.58 -17.77 1.92
CA TYR A 106 -4.47 -18.52 3.17
C TYR A 106 -5.80 -19.18 3.51
N LYS A 107 -5.75 -20.20 4.36
CA LYS A 107 -6.94 -20.76 5.01
C LYS A 107 -7.04 -20.16 6.39
N ASP A 108 -8.14 -19.48 6.69
CA ASP A 108 -8.35 -18.87 7.99
C ASP A 108 -8.74 -19.95 9.00
N SER A 109 -8.03 -19.99 10.13
CA SER A 109 -8.27 -20.98 11.19
C SER A 109 -9.57 -20.76 11.96
N GLU A 110 -10.13 -19.55 11.96
CA GLU A 110 -11.34 -19.22 12.70
C GLU A 110 -12.61 -19.68 11.99
N ASP A 111 -12.67 -19.55 10.66
CA ASP A 111 -13.86 -19.86 9.87
C ASP A 111 -13.66 -20.95 8.82
N ASP A 112 -12.48 -21.57 8.77
CA ASP A 112 -12.06 -22.62 7.84
C ASP A 112 -12.20 -22.25 6.35
N LYS A 113 -12.29 -20.95 6.03
CA LYS A 113 -12.45 -20.48 4.65
C LYS A 113 -11.12 -20.06 4.04
N TYR A 114 -11.05 -20.21 2.72
CA TYR A 114 -9.96 -19.70 1.93
C TYR A 114 -10.13 -18.21 1.65
N LYS A 115 -9.08 -17.46 1.94
CA LYS A 115 -9.04 -16.00 1.86
C LYS A 115 -7.84 -15.56 1.06
N PHE A 116 -7.90 -14.32 0.57
CA PHE A 116 -6.76 -13.65 -0.05
C PHE A 116 -6.51 -12.30 0.64
N ILE A 117 -5.27 -11.85 0.55
CA ILE A 117 -4.85 -10.47 0.78
C ILE A 117 -4.16 -9.98 -0.50
N ALA A 118 -4.45 -8.75 -0.89
CA ALA A 118 -3.83 -8.08 -2.03
C ALA A 118 -3.44 -6.65 -1.65
N HIS A 119 -2.23 -6.28 -2.02
CA HIS A 119 -1.66 -4.96 -1.84
C HIS A 119 -1.55 -4.30 -3.20
N LEU A 120 -2.19 -3.14 -3.31
CA LEU A 120 -2.30 -2.39 -4.55
C LEU A 120 -1.56 -1.06 -4.41
N LYS A 121 -0.75 -0.70 -5.39
CA LYS A 121 -0.23 0.65 -5.54
C LYS A 121 -1.21 1.45 -6.40
N VAL A 122 -1.86 2.43 -5.77
CA VAL A 122 -2.92 3.23 -6.36
C VAL A 122 -2.38 4.63 -6.60
N PHE A 123 -2.62 5.18 -7.79
CA PHE A 123 -2.22 6.52 -8.17
C PHE A 123 -3.47 7.42 -8.22
N PRO A 124 -3.83 8.07 -7.11
CA PRO A 124 -4.95 9.00 -7.08
C PRO A 124 -4.54 10.35 -7.69
N ASN A 125 -5.53 11.10 -8.15
CA ASN A 125 -5.40 12.51 -8.44
C ASN A 125 -6.54 13.23 -7.72
N VAL A 126 -6.20 13.89 -6.61
CA VAL A 126 -7.13 14.61 -5.75
C VAL A 126 -6.78 16.09 -5.78
N VAL A 127 -7.76 16.93 -6.11
CA VAL A 127 -7.63 18.38 -6.12
C VAL A 127 -8.68 18.97 -5.18
N TYR A 128 -8.24 19.85 -4.30
CA TYR A 128 -9.07 20.54 -3.34
C TYR A 128 -9.48 21.93 -3.86
N GLU A 129 -10.40 22.59 -3.17
CA GLU A 129 -10.73 23.98 -3.44
C GLU A 129 -9.53 24.91 -3.26
N VAL A 130 -9.61 26.09 -3.88
CA VAL A 130 -8.55 27.11 -3.84
C VAL A 130 -8.16 27.44 -2.40
N ASP A 131 -6.85 27.53 -2.13
CA ASP A 131 -6.32 27.99 -0.85
C ASP A 131 -5.22 29.04 -1.05
N GLU A 132 -5.62 30.29 -1.26
CA GLU A 132 -4.67 31.39 -1.47
C GLU A 132 -3.75 31.61 -0.26
N GLU A 133 -4.29 31.47 0.96
CA GLU A 133 -3.52 31.64 2.19
C GLU A 133 -2.46 30.54 2.32
N GLY A 134 -2.84 29.27 2.16
CA GLY A 134 -1.90 28.16 2.16
C GLY A 134 -0.86 28.22 1.04
N TYR A 135 -1.25 28.70 -0.14
CA TYR A 135 -0.31 28.95 -1.24
C TYR A 135 0.72 30.02 -0.86
N ASN A 136 0.27 31.17 -0.33
CA ASN A 136 1.16 32.25 0.08
C ASN A 136 2.12 31.82 1.20
N GLU A 137 1.62 31.10 2.22
CA GLU A 137 2.47 30.53 3.27
C GLU A 137 3.52 29.56 2.73
N SER A 138 3.16 28.75 1.73
CA SER A 138 4.09 27.83 1.09
C SER A 138 5.21 28.54 0.31
N LEU A 139 4.97 29.75 -0.19
CA LEU A 139 6.01 30.62 -0.78
C LEU A 139 7.03 31.07 0.26
N GLU A 140 6.57 31.39 1.48
CA GLU A 140 7.41 31.89 2.58
C GLU A 140 8.26 30.79 3.23
N THR A 141 7.68 29.59 3.37
CA THR A 141 8.28 28.42 4.06
C THR A 141 9.48 27.83 3.30
N ASN A 142 9.64 28.12 2.00
CA ASN A 142 10.83 27.75 1.21
C ASN A 142 12.16 28.27 1.79
N LYS A 143 12.13 29.20 2.75
CA LYS A 143 13.33 29.73 3.42
C LYS A 143 13.90 28.82 4.52
N THR A 144 13.11 27.88 5.05
CA THR A 144 13.53 26.95 6.12
C THR A 144 13.41 25.51 5.65
N LYS A 145 14.54 24.87 5.38
CA LYS A 145 14.70 23.51 4.84
C LYS A 145 14.26 22.39 5.81
N THR A 146 13.04 22.43 6.32
CA THR A 146 12.53 21.34 7.16
C THR A 146 11.31 20.72 6.51
N TYR A 147 11.62 19.66 5.75
CA TYR A 147 10.79 18.53 5.38
C TYR A 147 9.67 18.77 4.35
N LEU A 148 10.02 18.43 3.09
CA LEU A 148 9.19 17.75 2.08
C LEU A 148 7.69 18.10 2.17
N ARG A 149 7.23 19.06 1.34
CA ARG A 149 5.84 19.31 0.85
C ARG A 149 5.60 20.82 0.62
N ASN A 150 6.30 21.38 -0.38
CA ASN A 150 6.23 22.80 -0.74
C ASN A 150 5.48 22.98 -2.09
N LEU A 151 5.31 24.24 -2.55
CA LEU A 151 4.61 24.75 -3.77
C LEU A 151 4.27 23.78 -4.90
N GLU A 152 5.11 22.78 -5.17
CA GLU A 152 4.87 21.68 -6.09
C GLU A 152 3.53 20.97 -5.85
N THR A 153 2.94 21.08 -4.65
CA THR A 153 1.64 20.49 -4.30
C THR A 153 0.45 21.44 -4.55
N TYR A 154 0.68 22.59 -5.20
CA TYR A 154 -0.37 23.50 -5.66
C TYR A 154 -0.39 23.57 -7.18
N ASP A 155 -1.60 23.63 -7.77
CA ASP A 155 -1.74 23.85 -9.21
C ASP A 155 -1.68 25.34 -9.58
N SER A 156 -1.84 25.65 -10.87
CA SER A 156 -1.82 27.03 -11.38
C SER A 156 -2.96 27.92 -10.86
N GLU A 157 -4.04 27.33 -10.35
CA GLU A 157 -5.16 28.02 -9.73
C GLU A 157 -5.00 28.14 -8.20
N LYS A 158 -3.82 27.80 -7.67
CA LYS A 158 -3.51 27.78 -6.23
C LYS A 158 -4.39 26.77 -5.47
N ARG A 159 -4.80 25.69 -6.13
CA ARG A 159 -5.49 24.58 -5.48
C ARG A 159 -4.48 23.57 -4.96
N PRO A 160 -4.59 23.15 -3.70
CA PRO A 160 -3.78 22.04 -3.21
C PRO A 160 -4.17 20.76 -3.95
N TYR A 161 -3.21 19.89 -4.22
CA TYR A 161 -3.46 18.60 -4.84
C TYR A 161 -2.57 17.50 -4.26
N PHE A 162 -3.08 16.27 -4.33
CA PHE A 162 -2.36 15.05 -3.96
C PHE A 162 -2.34 14.08 -5.16
N LYS A 163 -1.13 13.72 -5.61
CA LYS A 163 -0.88 12.81 -6.74
C LYS A 163 0.11 11.69 -6.44
N GLU A 164 0.55 11.57 -5.18
CA GLU A 164 1.50 10.54 -4.80
C GLU A 164 0.83 9.16 -4.71
N PRO A 165 1.56 8.07 -5.01
CA PRO A 165 1.00 6.73 -4.91
C PRO A 165 0.65 6.36 -3.45
N ILE A 166 -0.44 5.62 -3.27
CA ILE A 166 -0.93 5.13 -1.99
C ILE A 166 -0.94 3.60 -2.01
N LEU A 167 -0.52 2.98 -0.90
CA LEU A 167 -0.71 1.55 -0.69
C LEU A 167 -2.15 1.28 -0.26
N PHE A 168 -2.89 0.48 -1.02
CA PHE A 168 -4.22 -0.02 -0.66
C PHE A 168 -4.16 -1.50 -0.31
N MET A 169 -4.83 -1.88 0.77
CA MET A 169 -4.95 -3.26 1.21
C MET A 169 -6.39 -3.74 1.04
N TYR A 170 -6.55 -4.83 0.28
CA TYR A 170 -7.80 -5.53 0.12
C TYR A 170 -7.66 -6.97 0.57
N GLY A 171 -8.74 -7.53 1.08
CA GLY A 171 -8.85 -8.96 1.33
C GLY A 171 -10.20 -9.49 0.93
N GLY A 172 -10.41 -10.79 1.05
CA GLY A 172 -11.71 -11.36 0.74
C GLY A 172 -11.72 -12.88 0.66
N LEU A 173 -12.87 -13.43 0.29
CA LEU A 173 -13.09 -14.86 0.21
C LEU A 173 -12.80 -15.39 -1.20
N VAL A 174 -12.13 -16.53 -1.26
CA VAL A 174 -11.88 -17.29 -2.47
C VAL A 174 -12.93 -18.38 -2.61
N ASN A 175 -13.43 -18.61 -3.83
CA ASN A 175 -14.23 -19.77 -4.19
C ASN A 175 -13.37 -20.71 -5.04
N ILE A 176 -12.98 -21.84 -4.46
CA ILE A 176 -12.12 -22.83 -5.12
C ILE A 176 -12.89 -23.54 -6.23
N GLU A 177 -14.12 -23.98 -5.97
CA GLU A 177 -14.93 -24.74 -6.94
C GLU A 177 -15.19 -23.98 -8.25
N ARG A 178 -15.35 -22.65 -8.15
CA ARG A 178 -15.60 -21.77 -9.29
C ARG A 178 -14.36 -21.02 -9.76
N GLU A 179 -13.19 -21.30 -9.17
CA GLU A 179 -11.92 -20.65 -9.49
C GLU A 179 -12.03 -19.12 -9.56
N THR A 180 -12.66 -18.51 -8.54
CA THR A 180 -12.92 -17.06 -8.55
C THR A 180 -12.89 -16.43 -7.17
N ILE A 181 -12.91 -15.09 -7.14
CA ILE A 181 -13.08 -14.30 -5.92
C ILE A 181 -14.58 -14.14 -5.63
N ARG A 182 -15.01 -14.61 -4.46
CA ARG A 182 -16.40 -14.56 -3.97
C ARG A 182 -16.75 -13.21 -3.38
N SER A 183 -15.86 -12.64 -2.58
CA SER A 183 -16.07 -11.35 -1.95
C SER A 183 -14.78 -10.57 -1.86
N ILE A 184 -14.91 -9.25 -1.76
CA ILE A 184 -13.82 -8.30 -1.57
C ILE A 184 -14.22 -7.39 -0.43
N ARG A 185 -13.25 -7.09 0.44
CA ARG A 185 -13.34 -6.19 1.57
C ARG A 185 -12.13 -5.25 1.53
N PHE A 186 -12.41 -3.96 1.67
CA PHE A 186 -11.37 -2.97 1.92
C PHE A 186 -10.86 -3.14 3.35
N ILE A 187 -9.54 -3.16 3.52
CA ILE A 187 -8.89 -3.30 4.82
C ILE A 187 -8.43 -1.92 5.27
N ASP A 188 -7.52 -1.31 4.53
CA ASP A 188 -6.92 -0.02 4.85
C ASP A 188 -6.19 0.61 3.64
N PHE A 189 -5.79 1.87 3.74
CA PHE A 189 -4.84 2.51 2.84
C PHE A 189 -3.78 3.30 3.63
N LEU A 190 -2.54 3.31 3.13
CA LEU A 190 -1.40 3.95 3.79
C LEU A 190 -0.74 4.96 2.84
N PRO A 191 -1.01 6.28 2.98
CA PRO A 191 -0.48 7.30 2.08
C PRO A 191 1.03 7.52 2.21
N TRP A 192 1.60 7.33 3.41
CA TRP A 192 3.03 7.55 3.68
C TRP A 192 3.95 6.46 3.14
N MET A 193 3.42 5.34 2.64
CA MET A 193 4.26 4.20 2.25
C MET A 193 5.21 4.50 1.09
N TYR A 194 4.91 5.51 0.28
CA TYR A 194 5.67 5.86 -0.92
C TYR A 194 6.13 7.33 -0.95
N ILE A 195 5.91 8.08 0.13
CA ILE A 195 6.25 9.50 0.29
C ILE A 195 7.47 9.61 1.19
#